data_AF-A0A7S2ZYP7-F1
#
_entry.id   AF-A0A7S2ZYP7-F1
#
_cell.length_a   1.000
_cell.length_b   1.000
_cell.length_c   1.000
_cell.angle_alpha   90.00
_cell.angle_beta   90.00
_cell.angle_gamma   90.00
#
_symmetry.space_group_name_H-M   'P 1'
#
loop_
_entity.id
_entity.type
_entity.pdbx_description
1 polymer ?
#
loop_
_entity_poly.entity_id
_entity_poly.type
_entity_poly.pdbx_seq_one_letter_code
_entity_poly.pdbx_strand_id
1 'polypeptide(L)'
;MLDAAIDLASRNLTDPETPFNMFQDAITSLSFPEVSRLFAMIEARAKRISRLSNFQGSAKFDVLRTLVEFLRRCSRVSDTAVCGRALTLLATMFPLSEKSAVNLRGHYNLSNITTFADHEDASGSAVADFKLYTKFWGLQKYLSRAYDVEDYAVWEKVYESMQQIMEAFEGTPVASTREADGNEEKRAVKFLTDPQLFRLQLGDGFFRRHILVQFLILLRHLRIVQKPEEAFDSSKSHTESAVNRRVLSLLDSIGPSGKTFGTGMTRAFYWEKHWIAWKANGCKPFDRAPVPFEASE
;
A
#
# COMPACT_ATOMS: atom_id res chain seq x y z
N MET A 1 -2.63 19.77 -30.31
CA MET A 1 -1.67 18.72 -30.76
C MET A 1 -2.08 17.34 -30.26
N LEU A 2 -2.19 17.07 -28.95
CA LEU A 2 -2.60 15.74 -28.45
C LEU A 2 -3.94 15.24 -29.02
N ASP A 3 -4.98 16.09 -29.05
CA ASP A 3 -6.28 15.71 -29.63
C ASP A 3 -6.20 15.41 -31.13
N ALA A 4 -5.33 16.12 -31.86
CA ALA A 4 -5.11 15.86 -33.28
C ALA A 4 -4.38 14.53 -33.49
N ALA A 5 -3.36 14.22 -32.67
CA ALA A 5 -2.67 12.93 -32.73
C ALA A 5 -3.62 11.76 -32.42
N ILE A 6 -4.52 11.92 -31.44
CA ILE A 6 -5.53 10.91 -31.12
C ILE A 6 -6.52 10.73 -32.28
N ASP A 7 -6.99 11.82 -32.89
CA ASP A 7 -7.93 11.78 -34.02
C ASP A 7 -7.29 11.15 -35.26
N LEU A 8 -6.06 11.53 -35.61
CA LEU A 8 -5.30 10.93 -36.71
C LEU A 8 -5.06 9.44 -36.48
N ALA A 9 -4.66 9.04 -35.27
CA ALA A 9 -4.49 7.64 -34.91
C ALA A 9 -5.82 6.86 -35.01
N SER A 10 -6.95 7.45 -34.57
CA SER A 10 -8.26 6.81 -34.66
C SER A 10 -8.73 6.56 -36.10
N ARG A 11 -8.22 7.34 -37.04
CA ARG A 11 -8.50 7.22 -38.48
C ARG A 11 -7.45 6.37 -39.20
N ASN A 12 -6.54 5.72 -38.48
CA ASN A 12 -5.40 4.97 -39.02
C ASN A 12 -4.49 5.80 -39.93
N LEU A 13 -4.38 7.12 -39.68
CA LEU A 13 -3.50 8.03 -40.41
C LEU A 13 -2.11 8.16 -39.77
N THR A 14 -1.98 7.75 -38.51
CA THR A 14 -0.73 7.66 -37.74
C THR A 14 -0.75 6.43 -36.84
N ASP A 15 0.40 6.01 -36.33
CA ASP A 15 0.49 4.89 -35.41
C ASP A 15 -0.31 5.14 -34.11
N PRO A 16 -0.99 4.13 -33.53
CA PRO A 16 -1.70 4.24 -32.26
C PRO A 16 -0.84 4.73 -31.08
N GLU A 17 0.47 4.51 -31.16
CA GLU A 17 1.48 4.89 -30.16
C GLU A 17 1.85 6.39 -30.22
N THR A 18 1.51 7.09 -31.30
CA THR A 18 1.89 8.50 -31.54
C THR A 18 1.59 9.41 -30.33
N PRO A 19 0.40 9.37 -29.69
CA PRO A 19 0.12 10.21 -28.51
C PRO A 19 1.06 9.95 -27.33
N PHE A 20 1.50 8.70 -27.14
CA PHE A 20 2.40 8.32 -26.04
C PHE A 20 3.85 8.67 -26.35
N ASN A 21 4.29 8.52 -27.59
CA ASN A 21 5.62 8.95 -28.03
C ASN A 21 5.78 10.46 -27.84
N MET A 22 4.79 11.25 -28.26
CA MET A 22 4.78 12.70 -28.03
C MET A 22 4.83 13.05 -26.54
N PHE A 23 4.15 12.28 -25.69
CA PHE A 23 4.20 12.50 -24.25
C PHE A 23 5.56 12.11 -23.66
N GLN A 24 6.17 11.04 -24.16
CA GLN A 24 7.50 10.61 -23.74
C GLN A 24 8.57 11.67 -24.05
N ASP A 25 8.50 12.28 -25.24
CA ASP A 25 9.40 13.39 -25.61
C ASP A 25 9.17 14.63 -24.71
N ALA A 26 7.92 14.89 -24.33
CA ALA A 26 7.61 15.95 -23.39
C ALA A 26 8.14 15.65 -21.97
N ILE A 27 8.08 14.38 -21.54
CA ILE A 27 8.65 13.94 -20.25
C ILE A 27 10.15 14.18 -20.19
N THR A 28 10.90 14.06 -21.29
CA THR A 28 12.35 14.30 -21.26
C THR A 28 12.71 15.78 -21.44
N SER A 29 11.87 16.55 -22.13
CA SER A 29 12.22 17.90 -22.60
C SER A 29 11.64 19.05 -21.79
N LEU A 30 10.57 18.83 -21.01
CA LEU A 30 9.84 19.90 -20.31
C LEU A 30 10.05 19.88 -18.79
N SER A 31 9.73 20.99 -18.12
CA SER A 31 9.72 21.07 -16.65
C SER A 31 8.58 20.24 -16.04
N PHE A 32 8.72 19.83 -14.78
CA PHE A 32 7.70 19.00 -14.13
C PHE A 32 6.29 19.64 -14.10
N PRO A 33 6.12 20.95 -13.82
CA PRO A 33 4.80 21.58 -13.88
C PRO A 33 4.12 21.47 -15.24
N GLU A 34 4.88 21.56 -16.33
CA GLU A 34 4.37 21.43 -17.70
C GLU A 34 3.97 19.99 -18.00
N VAL A 35 4.83 19.02 -17.64
CA VAL A 35 4.53 17.59 -17.83
C VAL A 35 3.35 17.14 -16.97
N SER A 36 3.19 17.68 -15.78
CA SER A 36 2.02 17.41 -14.92
C SER A 36 0.70 17.89 -15.56
N ARG A 37 0.71 19.06 -16.22
CA ARG A 37 -0.45 19.54 -17.00
C ARG A 37 -0.72 18.65 -18.21
N LEU A 38 0.31 18.24 -18.94
CA LEU A 38 0.17 17.31 -20.06
C LEU A 38 -0.37 15.95 -19.63
N PHE A 39 0.10 15.44 -18.49
CA PHE A 39 -0.44 14.22 -17.88
C PHE A 39 -1.95 14.36 -17.61
N ALA A 40 -2.39 15.47 -17.03
CA ALA A 40 -3.82 15.71 -16.81
C ALA A 40 -4.64 15.71 -18.13
N MET A 41 -4.05 16.18 -19.24
CA MET A 41 -4.68 16.10 -20.55
C MET A 41 -4.82 14.66 -21.05
N ILE A 42 -3.82 13.82 -20.83
CA ILE A 42 -3.84 12.38 -21.17
C ILE A 42 -4.88 11.65 -20.32
N GLU A 43 -4.87 11.91 -19.01
CA GLU A 43 -5.82 11.37 -18.04
C GLU A 43 -7.27 11.67 -18.46
N ALA A 44 -7.56 12.92 -18.84
CA ALA A 44 -8.89 13.32 -19.34
C ALA A 44 -9.32 12.60 -20.63
N ARG A 45 -8.37 12.00 -21.37
CA ARG A 45 -8.59 11.33 -22.66
C ARG A 45 -8.35 9.82 -22.58
N ALA A 46 -8.14 9.28 -21.39
CA ALA A 46 -7.78 7.88 -21.17
C ALA A 46 -8.71 6.89 -21.88
N LYS A 47 -10.03 7.13 -21.84
CA LYS A 47 -11.04 6.30 -22.51
C LYS A 47 -10.96 6.33 -24.04
N ARG A 48 -10.54 7.45 -24.64
CA ARG A 48 -10.35 7.54 -26.10
C ARG A 48 -9.06 6.86 -26.50
N ILE A 49 -7.99 7.12 -25.75
CA ILE A 49 -6.68 6.53 -25.97
C ILE A 49 -6.71 5.01 -25.79
N SER A 50 -7.51 4.51 -24.85
CA SER A 50 -7.68 3.06 -24.63
C SER A 50 -8.32 2.31 -25.79
N ARG A 51 -9.09 3.01 -26.62
CA ARG A 51 -9.72 2.43 -27.81
C ARG A 51 -8.79 2.37 -29.01
N LEU A 52 -7.73 3.21 -29.04
CA LEU A 52 -6.82 3.28 -30.19
C LEU A 52 -5.99 2.00 -30.36
N SER A 53 -5.53 1.43 -29.25
CA SER A 53 -4.57 0.33 -29.27
C SER A 53 -5.11 -0.99 -28.70
N ASN A 54 -6.34 -0.98 -28.15
CA ASN A 54 -6.87 -2.02 -27.25
C ASN A 54 -5.87 -2.43 -26.14
N PHE A 55 -4.80 -1.64 -25.93
CA PHE A 55 -3.58 -1.98 -25.19
C PHE A 55 -3.09 -3.41 -25.39
N GLN A 56 -3.09 -3.89 -26.63
CA GLN A 56 -2.49 -5.19 -26.98
C GLN A 56 -1.14 -4.98 -27.68
N GLY A 57 -0.30 -6.02 -27.67
CA GLY A 57 0.99 -5.99 -28.37
C GLY A 57 1.99 -4.96 -27.82
N SER A 58 2.67 -4.25 -28.74
CA SER A 58 3.71 -3.25 -28.45
C SER A 58 3.18 -2.05 -27.67
N ALA A 59 2.03 -1.51 -28.07
CA ALA A 59 1.45 -0.28 -27.53
C ALA A 59 1.28 -0.31 -26.00
N LYS A 60 0.98 -1.48 -25.43
CA LYS A 60 0.91 -1.68 -23.97
C LYS A 60 2.25 -1.38 -23.28
N PHE A 61 3.35 -1.87 -23.84
CA PHE A 61 4.67 -1.66 -23.25
C PHE A 61 5.10 -0.21 -23.35
N ASP A 62 4.70 0.48 -24.43
CA ASP A 62 4.97 1.91 -24.60
C ASP A 62 4.22 2.73 -23.55
N VAL A 63 2.90 2.52 -23.37
CA VAL A 63 2.11 3.15 -22.30
C VAL A 63 2.73 2.93 -20.93
N LEU A 64 3.06 1.67 -20.62
CA LEU A 64 3.65 1.32 -19.33
C LEU A 64 4.99 2.04 -19.13
N ARG A 65 5.85 2.05 -20.15
CA ARG A 65 7.15 2.73 -20.10
C ARG A 65 6.99 4.24 -19.90
N THR A 66 6.12 4.88 -20.67
CA THR A 66 5.86 6.32 -20.59
C THR A 66 5.32 6.72 -19.21
N LEU A 67 4.35 5.98 -18.67
CA LEU A 67 3.77 6.28 -17.35
C LEU A 67 4.73 5.95 -16.20
N VAL A 68 5.56 4.91 -16.32
CA VAL A 68 6.63 4.63 -15.35
C VAL A 68 7.70 5.72 -15.39
N GLU A 69 8.06 6.24 -16.56
CA GLU A 69 9.02 7.35 -16.68
C GLU A 69 8.45 8.65 -16.10
N PHE A 70 7.16 8.93 -16.33
CA PHE A 70 6.47 10.02 -15.67
C PHE A 70 6.50 9.89 -14.13
N LEU A 71 6.22 8.69 -13.60
CA LEU A 71 6.30 8.41 -12.17
C LEU A 71 7.72 8.60 -11.60
N ARG A 72 8.78 8.34 -12.37
CA ARG A 72 10.16 8.61 -11.94
C ARG A 72 10.45 10.10 -11.78
N ARG A 73 9.79 10.96 -12.56
CA ARG A 73 9.92 12.41 -12.44
C ARG A 73 9.12 13.02 -11.29
N CYS A 74 8.13 12.30 -10.76
CA CYS A 74 7.31 12.77 -9.66
C CYS A 74 8.08 12.65 -8.32
N SER A 75 8.02 13.70 -7.51
CA SER A 75 8.48 13.64 -6.12
C SER A 75 7.57 12.72 -5.32
N ARG A 76 8.17 11.77 -4.60
CA ARG A 76 7.46 10.84 -3.71
C ARG A 76 6.93 11.50 -2.43
N VAL A 77 7.26 12.77 -2.19
CA VAL A 77 6.88 13.54 -0.99
C VAL A 77 5.89 14.64 -1.34
N SER A 78 6.17 15.45 -2.36
CA SER A 78 5.31 16.59 -2.73
C SER A 78 4.24 16.24 -3.75
N ASP A 79 4.48 15.27 -4.64
CA ASP A 79 3.63 15.02 -5.80
C ASP A 79 2.80 13.73 -5.64
N THR A 80 2.53 13.32 -4.39
CA THR A 80 1.84 12.07 -4.06
C THR A 80 0.48 11.95 -4.73
N ALA A 81 -0.28 13.05 -4.84
CA ALA A 81 -1.55 13.08 -5.56
C ALA A 81 -1.38 12.82 -7.07
N VAL A 82 -0.34 13.37 -7.69
CA VAL A 82 -0.04 13.15 -9.12
C VAL A 82 0.42 11.70 -9.36
N CYS A 83 1.27 11.16 -8.48
CA CYS A 83 1.64 9.74 -8.48
C CYS A 83 0.41 8.83 -8.38
N GLY A 84 -0.50 9.16 -7.45
CA GLY A 84 -1.75 8.42 -7.26
C GLY A 84 -2.60 8.40 -8.52
N ARG A 85 -2.82 9.56 -9.14
CA ARG A 85 -3.55 9.67 -10.43
C ARG A 85 -2.90 8.88 -11.55
N ALA A 86 -1.57 8.92 -11.68
CA ALA A 86 -0.85 8.11 -12.66
C ALA A 86 -0.97 6.60 -12.43
N LEU A 87 -0.91 6.15 -11.18
CA LEU A 87 -1.14 4.75 -10.82
C LEU A 87 -2.59 4.32 -11.06
N THR A 88 -3.57 5.19 -10.75
CA THR A 88 -4.98 4.95 -11.08
C THR A 88 -5.18 4.84 -12.58
N LEU A 89 -4.58 5.75 -13.35
CA LEU A 89 -4.63 5.71 -14.81
C LEU A 89 -4.09 4.37 -15.34
N LEU A 90 -2.89 3.97 -14.91
CA LEU A 90 -2.32 2.65 -15.22
C LEU A 90 -3.29 1.51 -14.89
N ALA A 91 -3.84 1.49 -13.68
CA ALA A 91 -4.76 0.44 -13.26
C ALA A 91 -6.07 0.39 -14.07
N THR A 92 -6.54 1.53 -14.58
CA THR A 92 -7.77 1.59 -15.41
C THR A 92 -7.54 1.22 -16.87
N MET A 93 -6.31 1.34 -17.36
CA MET A 93 -5.98 1.07 -18.77
C MET A 93 -5.72 -0.41 -19.03
N PHE A 94 -5.35 -1.18 -18.01
CA PHE A 94 -5.05 -2.61 -18.14
C PHE A 94 -6.12 -3.49 -17.48
N PRO A 95 -6.48 -4.64 -18.07
CA PRO A 95 -7.33 -5.63 -17.41
C PRO A 95 -6.76 -6.08 -16.07
N LEU A 96 -7.62 -6.50 -15.13
CA LEU A 96 -7.18 -6.93 -13.79
C LEU A 96 -6.37 -8.23 -13.85
N SER A 97 -6.67 -9.13 -14.80
CA SER A 97 -5.87 -10.32 -15.12
C SER A 97 -4.51 -10.01 -15.76
N GLU A 98 -4.21 -8.72 -15.87
CA GLU A 98 -2.98 -8.06 -16.23
C GLU A 98 -1.71 -8.70 -15.61
N LYS A 99 -0.98 -9.63 -16.25
CA LYS A 99 0.21 -10.24 -15.59
C LYS A 99 1.23 -9.18 -15.15
N SER A 100 1.43 -8.12 -15.94
CA SER A 100 2.30 -7.00 -15.57
C SER A 100 1.73 -6.08 -14.48
N ALA A 101 0.42 -6.13 -14.23
CA ALA A 101 -0.27 -5.35 -13.21
C ALA A 101 -0.36 -6.08 -11.85
N VAL A 102 0.01 -7.36 -11.80
CA VAL A 102 -0.03 -8.18 -10.58
C VAL A 102 1.39 -8.47 -10.10
N ASN A 103 1.65 -8.25 -8.81
CA ASN A 103 2.91 -8.67 -8.16
C ASN A 103 2.97 -10.20 -8.01
N LEU A 104 3.17 -10.96 -9.09
CA LEU A 104 3.10 -12.42 -9.11
C LEU A 104 3.99 -13.11 -8.08
N ARG A 105 5.19 -12.58 -7.84
CA ARG A 105 6.14 -13.12 -6.87
C ARG A 105 5.87 -12.71 -5.43
N GLY A 106 4.96 -11.74 -5.21
CA GLY A 106 4.64 -11.26 -3.87
C GLY A 106 5.81 -10.54 -3.19
N HIS A 107 6.69 -9.92 -3.96
CA HIS A 107 7.83 -9.20 -3.40
C HIS A 107 7.35 -8.01 -2.56
N TYR A 108 7.91 -7.87 -1.36
CA TYR A 108 7.70 -6.71 -0.51
C TYR A 108 8.40 -5.47 -1.08
N ASN A 109 7.83 -4.29 -0.86
CA ASN A 109 8.48 -3.04 -1.21
C ASN A 109 9.50 -2.64 -0.13
N LEU A 110 10.77 -3.02 -0.33
CA LEU A 110 11.85 -2.75 0.62
C LEU A 110 12.41 -1.32 0.55
N SER A 111 11.95 -0.50 -0.40
CA SER A 111 12.43 0.88 -0.56
C SER A 111 11.86 1.86 0.48
N ASN A 112 10.75 1.51 1.14
CA ASN A 112 10.15 2.34 2.17
C ASN A 112 10.71 1.98 3.56
N ILE A 113 11.89 2.52 3.85
CA ILE A 113 12.58 2.30 5.13
C ILE A 113 12.04 3.28 6.18
N THR A 114 11.73 2.76 7.37
CA THR A 114 11.39 3.59 8.53
C THR A 114 12.67 3.97 9.27
N THR A 115 12.99 5.25 9.29
CA THR A 115 14.14 5.81 10.02
C THR A 115 13.68 6.30 11.38
N PHE A 116 14.42 5.98 12.45
CA PHE A 116 14.10 6.35 13.82
C PHE A 116 15.41 6.59 14.60
N ALA A 117 15.32 7.17 15.80
CA ALA A 117 16.47 7.53 16.60
C ALA A 117 17.16 6.28 17.18
N ASP A 118 18.48 6.20 17.04
CA ASP A 118 19.28 5.07 17.52
C ASP A 118 19.88 5.32 18.92
N HIS A 119 19.79 6.56 19.43
CA HIS A 119 20.30 6.96 20.73
C HIS A 119 19.29 7.83 21.48
N GLU A 120 19.36 7.82 22.82
CA GLU A 120 18.63 8.77 23.65
C GLU A 120 19.09 10.17 23.27
N ASP A 121 18.24 10.94 22.59
CA ASP A 121 18.48 12.37 22.47
C ASP A 121 18.57 12.94 23.89
N ALA A 122 19.66 13.67 24.18
CA ALA A 122 20.06 14.13 25.51
C ALA A 122 19.10 15.16 26.16
N SER A 123 17.84 15.22 25.73
CA SER A 123 16.85 16.21 26.15
C SER A 123 15.43 15.62 26.26
N GLY A 124 15.22 14.72 27.24
CA GLY A 124 13.94 14.65 27.94
C GLY A 124 13.10 13.37 27.86
N SER A 125 13.52 12.31 27.16
CA SER A 125 12.83 11.01 27.25
C SER A 125 13.36 10.20 28.43
N ALA A 126 12.47 9.65 29.27
CA ALA A 126 12.88 8.72 30.31
C ALA A 126 13.54 7.47 29.69
N VAL A 127 14.56 6.90 30.34
CA VAL A 127 15.30 5.73 29.86
C VAL A 127 14.38 4.53 29.56
N ALA A 128 13.34 4.33 30.37
CA ALA A 128 12.35 3.28 30.15
C ALA A 128 11.53 3.49 28.86
N ASP A 129 11.21 4.74 28.55
CA ASP A 129 10.41 5.14 27.39
C ASP A 129 11.20 4.96 26.11
N PHE A 130 12.49 5.29 26.16
CA PHE A 130 13.39 5.09 25.03
C PHE A 130 13.59 3.61 24.70
N LYS A 131 13.71 2.74 25.72
CA LYS A 131 13.77 1.28 25.50
C LYS A 131 12.53 0.75 24.77
N LEU A 132 11.33 1.18 25.18
CA LEU A 132 10.09 0.81 24.50
C LEU A 132 10.05 1.39 23.07
N TYR A 133 10.47 2.64 22.89
CA TYR A 133 10.57 3.29 21.59
C TYR A 133 11.49 2.52 20.62
N THR A 134 12.68 2.12 21.06
CA THR A 134 13.64 1.36 20.24
C THR A 134 13.08 -0.02 19.89
N LYS A 135 12.42 -0.70 20.83
CA LYS A 135 11.72 -1.97 20.54
C LYS A 135 10.59 -1.78 19.54
N PHE A 136 9.79 -0.74 19.71
CA PHE A 136 8.65 -0.40 18.87
C PHE A 136 9.06 -0.15 17.41
N TRP A 137 10.00 0.76 17.16
CA TRP A 137 10.44 1.05 15.79
C TRP A 137 11.36 -0.03 15.24
N GLY A 138 12.10 -0.74 16.10
CA GLY A 138 12.86 -1.92 15.74
C GLY A 138 12.01 -3.05 15.14
N LEU A 139 10.71 -3.12 15.47
CA LEU A 139 9.78 -4.07 14.85
C LEU A 139 9.49 -3.77 13.38
N GLN A 140 9.62 -2.51 12.91
CA GLN A 140 9.21 -2.15 11.55
C GLN A 140 9.97 -2.92 10.48
N LYS A 141 11.22 -3.34 10.75
CA LYS A 141 11.99 -4.16 9.82
C LYS A 141 11.34 -5.53 9.56
N TYR A 142 10.70 -6.11 10.58
CA TYR A 142 9.99 -7.39 10.51
C TYR A 142 8.59 -7.21 9.92
N LEU A 143 7.89 -6.13 10.28
CA LEU A 143 6.58 -5.80 9.72
C LEU A 143 6.66 -5.49 8.21
N SER A 144 7.81 -4.99 7.74
CA SER A 144 8.10 -4.75 6.32
C SER A 144 8.59 -5.99 5.57
N ARG A 145 9.02 -7.04 6.29
CA ARG A 145 9.62 -8.28 5.76
C ARG A 145 9.14 -9.49 6.52
N ALA A 146 7.89 -9.88 6.30
CA ALA A 146 7.26 -10.94 7.08
C ALA A 146 7.95 -12.32 6.96
N TYR A 147 8.67 -12.57 5.87
CA TYR A 147 9.44 -13.82 5.67
C TYR A 147 10.57 -14.00 6.70
N ASP A 148 11.15 -12.90 7.22
CA ASP A 148 12.19 -12.97 8.25
C ASP A 148 11.66 -13.55 9.58
N VAL A 149 10.33 -13.55 9.77
CA VAL A 149 9.65 -13.99 11.00
C VAL A 149 9.19 -15.46 10.94
N GLU A 150 9.41 -16.13 9.80
CA GLU A 150 9.13 -17.56 9.65
C GLU A 150 10.04 -18.41 10.57
N ASP A 151 11.27 -17.94 10.81
CA ASP A 151 12.16 -18.49 11.83
C ASP A 151 11.57 -18.38 13.25
N TYR A 152 11.72 -19.44 14.06
CA TYR A 152 11.14 -19.48 15.41
C TYR A 152 11.85 -18.53 16.38
N ALA A 153 13.18 -18.46 16.34
CA ALA A 153 13.95 -17.60 17.24
C ALA A 153 13.73 -16.11 16.94
N VAL A 154 13.48 -15.76 15.66
CA VAL A 154 13.04 -14.42 15.29
C VAL A 154 11.62 -14.16 15.77
N TRP A 155 10.69 -15.10 15.59
CA TRP A 155 9.32 -14.97 16.07
C TRP A 155 9.23 -14.71 17.57
N GLU A 156 9.99 -15.43 18.39
CA GLU A 156 9.97 -15.26 19.85
C GLU A 156 10.30 -13.81 20.26
N LYS A 157 11.32 -13.22 19.63
CA LYS A 157 11.71 -11.80 19.86
C LYS A 157 10.63 -10.83 19.40
N VAL A 158 10.01 -11.10 18.25
CA VAL A 158 8.92 -10.28 17.70
C VAL A 158 7.70 -10.37 18.61
N TYR A 159 7.32 -11.57 19.02
CA TYR A 159 6.23 -11.85 19.95
C TYR A 159 6.43 -11.09 21.27
N GLU A 160 7.60 -11.18 21.91
CA GLU A 160 7.90 -10.46 23.16
C GLU A 160 7.73 -8.94 22.99
N SER A 161 8.23 -8.40 21.87
CA SER A 161 8.13 -6.97 21.55
C SER A 161 6.66 -6.55 21.32
N MET A 162 5.87 -7.36 20.62
CA MET A 162 4.44 -7.12 20.41
C MET A 162 3.67 -7.12 21.74
N GLN A 163 3.99 -8.04 22.66
CA GLN A 163 3.34 -8.09 23.98
C GLN A 163 3.60 -6.81 24.77
N GLN A 164 4.85 -6.34 24.83
CA GLN A 164 5.20 -5.09 25.54
C GLN A 164 4.52 -3.86 24.95
N ILE A 165 4.36 -3.80 23.63
CA ILE A 165 3.67 -2.69 22.96
C ILE A 165 2.16 -2.74 23.25
N MET A 166 1.55 -3.93 23.23
CA MET A 166 0.14 -4.10 23.60
C MET A 166 -0.11 -3.75 25.07
N GLU A 167 0.81 -4.13 25.97
CA GLU A 167 0.76 -3.71 27.39
C GLU A 167 0.85 -2.19 27.52
N ALA A 168 1.73 -1.53 26.76
CA ALA A 168 1.82 -0.07 26.76
C ALA A 168 0.54 0.60 26.23
N PHE A 169 -0.12 0.00 25.22
CA PHE A 169 -1.42 0.47 24.75
C PHE A 169 -2.51 0.28 25.81
N GLU A 170 -2.56 -0.85 26.49
CA GLU A 170 -3.54 -1.10 27.56
C GLU A 170 -3.34 -0.16 28.76
N GLY A 171 -2.08 0.13 29.11
CA GLY A 171 -1.73 1.04 30.20
C GLY A 171 -1.94 2.53 29.88
N THR A 172 -2.22 2.87 28.62
CA THR A 172 -2.42 4.26 28.18
C THR A 172 -3.88 4.43 27.73
N PRO A 173 -4.66 5.39 28.27
CA PRO A 173 -5.99 5.66 27.75
C PRO A 173 -5.97 6.12 26.28
N VAL A 174 -6.94 5.69 25.49
CA VAL A 174 -7.12 6.20 24.12
C VAL A 174 -7.65 7.63 24.21
N ALA A 175 -6.95 8.58 23.59
CA ALA A 175 -7.39 9.96 23.51
C ALA A 175 -8.73 10.06 22.78
N SER A 176 -9.64 10.91 23.27
CA SER A 176 -10.90 11.22 22.61
C SER A 176 -10.62 11.59 21.16
N THR A 177 -11.19 10.86 20.22
CA THR A 177 -11.03 11.14 18.79
C THR A 177 -11.56 12.57 18.56
N ARG A 178 -10.66 13.53 18.31
CA ARG A 178 -11.10 14.85 17.86
C ARG A 178 -11.90 14.61 16.58
N GLU A 179 -13.13 15.12 16.53
CA GLU A 179 -13.89 15.17 15.29
C GLU A 179 -12.96 15.71 14.20
N ALA A 180 -12.99 15.08 13.03
CA ALA A 180 -12.11 15.42 11.93
C ALA A 180 -12.33 16.90 11.58
N ASP A 181 -11.49 17.77 12.13
CA ASP A 181 -11.40 19.16 11.74
C ASP A 181 -11.20 19.14 10.23
N GLY A 182 -12.04 19.87 9.48
CA GLY A 182 -12.29 19.71 8.04
C GLY A 182 -11.09 19.98 7.12
N ASN A 183 -9.88 19.93 7.64
CA ASN A 183 -8.61 20.11 6.98
C ASN A 183 -7.90 18.74 6.81
N GLU A 184 -8.52 17.82 6.08
CA GLU A 184 -7.93 16.51 5.75
C GLU A 184 -6.61 16.61 4.96
N GLU A 185 -6.32 17.77 4.36
CA GLU A 185 -5.16 18.03 3.51
C GLU A 185 -3.80 18.00 4.23
N LYS A 186 -3.75 17.97 5.58
CA LYS A 186 -2.48 18.01 6.35
C LYS A 186 -2.16 16.74 7.15
N ARG A 187 -2.71 15.58 6.78
CA ARG A 187 -2.30 14.32 7.44
C ARG A 187 -0.90 13.90 6.98
N ALA A 188 -0.04 13.57 7.94
CA ALA A 188 1.29 13.03 7.66
C ALA A 188 1.17 11.70 6.90
N VAL A 189 1.87 11.60 5.76
CA VAL A 189 1.87 10.40 4.89
C VAL A 189 2.74 9.28 5.48
N LYS A 190 3.67 9.62 6.38
CA LYS A 190 4.56 8.68 7.08
C LYS A 190 4.44 8.83 8.59
N PHE A 191 4.87 7.80 9.30
CA PHE A 191 4.99 7.86 10.75
C PHE A 191 5.95 8.95 11.21
N LEU A 192 5.56 9.67 12.25
CA LEU A 192 6.48 10.54 12.99
C LEU A 192 7.25 9.64 13.95
N THR A 193 8.55 9.49 13.73
CA THR A 193 9.40 8.61 14.53
C THR A 193 10.16 9.38 15.60
N ASP A 194 9.72 10.57 15.98
CA ASP A 194 10.36 11.37 17.03
C ASP A 194 10.13 10.74 18.43
N PRO A 195 11.20 10.44 19.20
CA PRO A 195 11.08 9.90 20.56
C PRO A 195 10.21 10.76 21.49
N GLN A 196 10.24 12.08 21.33
CA GLN A 196 9.50 13.03 22.18
C GLN A 196 7.98 12.92 21.95
N LEU A 197 7.57 12.54 20.74
CA LEU A 197 6.16 12.36 20.37
C LEU A 197 5.65 10.97 20.72
N PHE A 198 6.54 10.02 21.02
CA PHE A 198 6.17 8.61 21.16
C PHE A 198 5.08 8.39 22.22
N ARG A 199 5.21 9.02 23.39
CA ARG A 199 4.21 8.92 24.47
C ARG A 199 2.84 9.46 24.05
N LEU A 200 2.80 10.55 23.29
CA LEU A 200 1.56 11.10 22.77
C LEU A 200 0.93 10.17 21.74
N GLN A 201 1.74 9.59 20.86
CA GLN A 201 1.29 8.63 19.84
C GLN A 201 0.73 7.35 20.46
N LEU A 202 1.26 6.89 21.59
CA LEU A 202 0.68 5.75 22.31
C LEU A 202 -0.77 6.01 22.68
N GLY A 203 -1.20 7.24 22.95
CA GLY A 203 -2.61 7.58 23.22
C GLY A 203 -3.49 7.72 21.97
N ASP A 204 -2.92 7.83 20.77
CA ASP A 204 -3.64 8.11 19.54
C ASP A 204 -4.33 6.84 18.98
N GLY A 205 -5.66 6.88 18.86
CA GLY A 205 -6.45 5.75 18.37
C GLY A 205 -6.17 5.38 16.91
N PHE A 206 -5.88 6.35 16.04
CA PHE A 206 -5.51 6.06 14.65
C PHE A 206 -4.14 5.40 14.61
N PHE A 207 -3.15 5.93 15.33
CA PHE A 207 -1.82 5.33 15.42
C PHE A 207 -1.88 3.88 15.89
N ARG A 208 -2.59 3.62 17.00
CA ARG A 208 -2.81 2.25 17.50
C ARG A 208 -3.42 1.33 16.44
N ARG A 209 -4.45 1.79 15.74
CA ARG A 209 -5.08 1.00 14.65
C ARG A 209 -4.07 0.63 13.57
N HIS A 210 -3.22 1.56 13.13
CA HIS A 210 -2.21 1.26 12.11
C HIS A 210 -1.24 0.16 12.56
N ILE A 211 -0.75 0.25 13.81
CA ILE A 211 0.19 -0.74 14.35
C ILE A 211 -0.47 -2.10 14.55
N LEU A 212 -1.67 -2.13 15.14
CA LEU A 212 -2.43 -3.36 15.34
C LEU A 212 -2.82 -4.03 14.02
N VAL A 213 -3.13 -3.25 12.98
CA VAL A 213 -3.36 -3.79 11.62
C VAL A 213 -2.08 -4.37 11.02
N GLN A 214 -0.93 -3.72 11.19
CA GLN A 214 0.36 -4.29 10.76
C GLN A 214 0.65 -5.62 11.48
N PHE A 215 0.32 -5.71 12.77
CA PHE A 215 0.41 -6.97 13.52
C PHE A 215 -0.51 -8.04 12.92
N LEU A 216 -1.77 -7.73 12.62
CA LEU A 216 -2.68 -8.68 11.97
C LEU A 216 -2.19 -9.15 10.60
N ILE A 217 -1.61 -8.24 9.78
CA ILE A 217 -1.02 -8.60 8.48
C ILE A 217 0.15 -9.59 8.66
N LEU A 218 1.03 -9.35 9.63
CA LEU A 218 2.14 -10.26 9.93
C LEU A 218 1.64 -11.64 10.42
N LEU A 219 0.72 -11.66 11.38
CA LEU A 219 0.12 -12.90 11.90
C LEU A 219 -0.57 -13.69 10.79
N ARG A 220 -1.24 -12.98 9.87
CA ARG A 220 -1.87 -13.56 8.70
C ARG A 220 -0.87 -14.19 7.74
N HIS A 221 0.25 -13.53 7.45
CA HIS A 221 1.35 -14.10 6.66
C HIS A 221 1.83 -15.42 7.25
N LEU A 222 2.08 -15.46 8.56
CA LEU A 222 2.53 -16.67 9.24
C LEU A 222 1.54 -17.83 9.08
N ARG A 223 0.23 -17.56 9.10
CA ARG A 223 -0.81 -18.59 8.85
C ARG A 223 -0.88 -19.06 7.39
N ILE A 224 -0.51 -18.21 6.43
CA ILE A 224 -0.54 -18.56 5.00
C ILE A 224 0.64 -19.45 4.63
N VAL A 225 1.84 -19.13 5.13
CA VAL A 225 3.08 -19.85 4.77
C VAL A 225 3.21 -21.19 5.52
N GLN A 226 2.45 -21.39 6.60
CA GLN A 226 2.37 -22.66 7.31
C GLN A 226 2.02 -23.83 6.36
N LYS A 227 2.96 -24.76 6.18
CA LYS A 227 2.73 -26.00 5.42
C LYS A 227 1.96 -27.01 6.27
N PRO A 228 1.02 -27.78 5.69
CA PRO A 228 0.28 -28.81 6.42
C PRO A 228 1.15 -29.93 7.02
N GLU A 229 2.29 -30.23 6.39
CA GLU A 229 3.17 -31.36 6.76
C GLU A 229 4.24 -31.00 7.79
N GLU A 230 4.57 -29.72 7.93
CA GLU A 230 5.45 -29.22 8.98
C GLU A 230 4.59 -29.08 10.24
N ALA A 231 4.38 -30.22 10.90
CA ALA A 231 3.78 -30.31 12.22
C ALA A 231 4.35 -29.18 13.07
N PHE A 232 3.50 -28.20 13.28
CA PHE A 232 3.89 -26.97 13.92
C PHE A 232 4.48 -27.32 15.29
N ASP A 233 5.59 -26.68 15.67
CA ASP A 233 5.94 -26.57 17.09
C ASP A 233 4.77 -25.87 17.77
N SER A 234 3.85 -26.66 18.33
CA SER A 234 2.54 -26.25 18.87
C SER A 234 2.58 -24.95 19.67
N SER A 235 3.72 -24.65 20.28
CA SER A 235 4.08 -23.40 20.93
C SER A 235 3.91 -22.13 20.06
N LYS A 236 4.49 -22.05 18.85
CA LYS A 236 4.42 -20.80 18.05
C LYS A 236 3.01 -20.54 17.47
N SER A 237 2.20 -21.57 17.26
CA SER A 237 0.81 -21.44 16.78
C SER A 237 -0.10 -20.99 17.92
N HIS A 238 0.17 -21.51 19.13
CA HIS A 238 -0.50 -21.06 20.34
C HIS A 238 -0.19 -19.59 20.64
N THR A 239 1.08 -19.18 20.58
CA THR A 239 1.48 -17.78 20.83
C THR A 239 0.96 -16.83 19.75
N GLU A 240 1.01 -17.21 18.46
CA GLU A 240 0.40 -16.47 17.36
C GLU A 240 -1.11 -16.24 17.61
N SER A 241 -1.84 -17.32 17.91
CA SER A 241 -3.27 -17.26 18.16
C SER A 241 -3.63 -16.41 19.39
N ALA A 242 -2.81 -16.46 20.44
CA ALA A 242 -2.96 -15.63 21.63
C ALA A 242 -2.79 -14.14 21.29
N VAL A 243 -1.73 -13.77 20.55
CA VAL A 243 -1.53 -12.39 20.08
C VAL A 243 -2.67 -11.94 19.18
N ASN A 244 -3.10 -12.77 18.22
CA ASN A 244 -4.18 -12.42 17.31
C ASN A 244 -5.48 -12.07 18.07
N ARG A 245 -5.83 -12.85 19.09
CA ARG A 245 -7.00 -12.55 19.95
C ARG A 245 -6.83 -11.24 20.70
N ARG A 246 -5.65 -10.99 21.28
CA ARG A 246 -5.35 -9.75 22.02
C ARG A 246 -5.41 -8.52 21.11
N VAL A 247 -4.83 -8.60 19.91
CA VAL A 247 -4.86 -7.54 18.90
C VAL A 247 -6.28 -7.18 18.48
N LEU A 248 -7.14 -8.18 18.21
CA LEU A 248 -8.54 -7.93 17.86
C LEU A 248 -9.32 -7.27 19.02
N SER A 249 -9.09 -7.74 20.26
CA SER A 249 -9.68 -7.12 21.46
C SER A 249 -9.29 -5.64 21.61
N LEU A 250 -8.03 -5.31 21.35
CA LEU A 250 -7.55 -3.93 21.37
C LEU A 250 -8.13 -3.07 20.24
N LEU A 251 -8.32 -3.63 19.05
CA LEU A 251 -9.00 -2.91 17.95
C LEU A 251 -10.47 -2.62 18.30
N ASP A 252 -11.15 -3.58 18.93
CA ASP A 252 -12.55 -3.45 19.34
C ASP A 252 -12.76 -2.35 20.39
N SER A 253 -11.75 -2.10 21.24
CA SER A 253 -11.80 -1.05 22.28
C SER A 253 -11.49 0.35 21.76
N ILE A 254 -10.91 0.50 20.56
CA ILE A 254 -10.59 1.81 19.97
C ILE A 254 -11.81 2.39 19.25
N GLY A 255 -12.39 3.46 19.80
CA GLY A 255 -13.46 4.23 19.16
C GLY A 255 -12.98 5.14 18.02
N PRO A 256 -13.91 5.64 17.17
CA PRO A 256 -15.31 5.22 17.03
C PRO A 256 -15.43 3.90 16.25
N SER A 257 -16.45 3.09 16.54
CA SER A 257 -16.79 1.86 15.80
C SER A 257 -15.69 0.77 15.77
N GLY A 258 -14.94 0.60 16.86
CA GLY A 258 -13.86 -0.40 16.98
C GLY A 258 -14.29 -1.81 16.58
N LYS A 259 -15.41 -2.31 17.11
CA LYS A 259 -15.97 -3.64 16.76
C LYS A 259 -16.27 -3.80 15.26
N THR A 260 -16.84 -2.77 14.65
CA THR A 260 -17.12 -2.78 13.21
C THR A 260 -15.83 -2.81 12.41
N PHE A 261 -14.82 -2.05 12.84
CA PHE A 261 -13.48 -2.05 12.25
C PHE A 261 -12.82 -3.43 12.35
N GLY A 262 -12.80 -4.03 13.55
CA GLY A 262 -12.27 -5.37 13.79
C GLY A 262 -12.96 -6.44 12.91
N THR A 263 -14.29 -6.42 12.85
CA THR A 263 -15.08 -7.29 11.97
C THR A 263 -14.72 -7.08 10.49
N GLY A 264 -14.54 -5.83 10.07
CA GLY A 264 -14.10 -5.47 8.72
C GLY A 264 -12.73 -6.05 8.38
N MET A 265 -11.77 -5.98 9.31
CA MET A 265 -10.44 -6.58 9.14
C MET A 265 -10.50 -8.10 9.01
N THR A 266 -11.25 -8.78 9.88
CA THR A 266 -11.45 -10.24 9.77
C THR A 266 -12.05 -10.63 8.42
N ARG A 267 -13.03 -9.85 7.93
CA ARG A 267 -13.64 -10.07 6.62
C ARG A 267 -12.64 -9.83 5.49
N ALA A 268 -11.82 -8.78 5.55
CA ALA A 268 -10.78 -8.52 4.55
C ALA A 268 -9.79 -9.69 4.44
N PHE A 269 -9.31 -10.22 5.56
CA PHE A 269 -8.42 -11.40 5.57
C PHE A 269 -9.12 -12.69 5.10
N TYR A 270 -10.43 -12.82 5.34
CA TYR A 270 -11.21 -13.90 4.73
C TYR A 270 -11.24 -13.81 3.21
N TRP A 271 -11.37 -12.61 2.64
CA TRP A 271 -11.37 -12.41 1.18
C TRP A 271 -9.99 -12.60 0.56
N GLU A 272 -8.93 -12.21 1.26
CA GLU A 272 -7.54 -12.36 0.81
C GLU A 272 -7.21 -13.78 0.35
N LYS A 273 -7.76 -14.82 1.00
CA LYS A 273 -7.55 -16.22 0.58
C LYS A 273 -7.95 -16.47 -0.87
N HIS A 274 -9.01 -15.81 -1.35
CA HIS A 274 -9.48 -15.92 -2.73
C HIS A 274 -8.53 -15.21 -3.68
N TRP A 275 -7.97 -14.06 -3.27
CA TRP A 275 -6.97 -13.35 -4.06
C TRP A 275 -5.68 -14.17 -4.23
N ILE A 276 -5.22 -14.81 -3.15
CA ILE A 276 -4.07 -15.74 -3.18
C ILE A 276 -4.36 -16.91 -4.12
N ALA A 277 -5.52 -17.55 -3.97
CA ALA A 277 -5.92 -18.68 -4.82
C ALA A 277 -6.05 -18.27 -6.31
N TRP A 278 -6.67 -17.12 -6.59
CA TRP A 278 -6.81 -16.60 -7.95
C TRP A 278 -5.45 -16.36 -8.60
N LYS A 279 -4.51 -15.76 -7.85
CA LYS A 279 -3.15 -15.51 -8.29
C LYS A 279 -2.36 -16.79 -8.55
N ALA A 280 -2.46 -17.77 -7.64
CA ALA A 280 -1.85 -19.09 -7.79
C ALA A 280 -2.38 -19.85 -9.02
N ASN A 281 -3.64 -19.63 -9.38
CA ASN A 281 -4.29 -20.20 -10.56
C ASN A 281 -4.06 -19.40 -11.86
N GLY A 282 -3.01 -18.57 -11.90
CA GLY A 282 -2.60 -17.88 -13.12
C GLY A 282 -3.37 -16.59 -13.44
N CYS A 283 -4.06 -16.00 -12.46
CA CYS A 283 -4.77 -14.73 -12.60
C CYS A 283 -5.82 -14.75 -13.72
N LYS A 284 -6.64 -15.81 -13.80
CA LYS A 284 -7.63 -15.97 -14.88
C LYS A 284 -8.57 -14.76 -14.98
N PRO A 285 -8.88 -14.26 -16.19
CA PRO A 285 -9.84 -13.18 -16.35
C PRO A 285 -11.19 -13.52 -15.72
N PHE A 286 -11.73 -12.60 -14.93
CA PHE A 286 -13.10 -12.67 -14.41
C PHE A 286 -13.90 -11.39 -14.75
N ASP A 287 -13.31 -10.51 -15.54
CA ASP A 287 -13.93 -9.27 -16.01
C ASP A 287 -15.01 -9.58 -17.04
N ARG A 288 -16.11 -8.81 -17.01
CA ARG A 288 -17.12 -8.86 -18.07
C ARG A 288 -16.53 -8.24 -19.35
N ALA A 289 -16.89 -8.79 -20.50
CA ALA A 289 -16.52 -8.17 -21.77
C ALA A 289 -17.00 -6.70 -21.80
N PRO A 290 -16.21 -5.76 -22.35
CA PRO A 290 -16.66 -4.40 -22.53
C PRO A 290 -17.93 -4.40 -23.39
N VAL A 291 -18.91 -3.58 -23.02
CA VAL A 291 -20.17 -3.46 -23.78
C VAL A 291 -19.82 -3.01 -25.21
N PRO A 292 -20.28 -3.72 -26.26
CA PRO A 292 -20.05 -3.31 -27.64
C PRO A 292 -20.52 -1.88 -27.85
N PHE A 293 -19.68 -1.06 -28.48
CA PHE A 293 -20.03 0.31 -28.80
C PHE A 293 -20.89 0.30 -30.07
N GLU A 294 -22.18 0.58 -29.94
CA GLU A 294 -22.98 1.01 -31.09
C GLU A 294 -22.49 2.41 -31.47
N ALA A 295 -21.82 2.52 -32.62
CA ALA A 295 -21.53 3.82 -33.18
C ALA A 295 -22.87 4.48 -33.50
N SER A 296 -23.23 5.52 -32.76
CA SER A 296 -24.29 6.43 -33.17
C SER A 296 -23.86 7.07 -34.49
N GLU A 297 -24.56 6.71 -35.58
CA GLU A 297 -24.45 7.32 -36.91
C GLU A 297 -24.62 8.85 -36.87
#